data_AF-A0A523V8T5-F1
#
_entry.id   AF-A0A523V8T5-F1
#
_cell.length_a   1.000
_cell.length_b   1.000
_cell.length_c   1.000
_cell.angle_alpha   90.00
_cell.angle_beta   90.00
_cell.angle_gamma   90.00
#
_symmetry.space_group_name_H-M   'P 1'
#
loop_
_entity.id
_entity.type
_entity.pdbx_description
1 polymer ?
#
loop_
_entity_poly.entity_id
_entity_poly.type
_entity_poly.pdbx_seq_one_letter_code
_entity_poly.pdbx_strand_id
1 'polypeptide(L)'
;MASKEKMNLKRQTTQMVIYAVLILAAITVIFPLWWTFLTSIKMRIDIYHEPPIYIPHKVTLDFWKLAWFTRSTKEWYRNTVGISVISTILSLLIGMPAAYSLARFKFPGRKDIAFYILSTRMFPPITISIPIFQTMQRLGFLDTWYALIIIYTAFNLSLVVLVLSAYFKEIPNEIEESAM
;
A
#
# COMPACT_ATOMS: atom_id res chain seq x y z
N MET A 1 8.95 -48.27 16.17
CA MET A 1 9.36 -47.08 16.97
C MET A 1 10.41 -46.22 16.25
N ALA A 2 11.52 -46.79 15.75
CA ALA A 2 12.61 -46.03 15.09
C ALA A 2 12.22 -45.15 13.87
N SER A 3 11.14 -45.46 13.15
CA SER A 3 10.67 -44.66 12.00
C SER A 3 10.06 -43.31 12.42
N LYS A 4 9.33 -43.26 13.54
CA LYS A 4 8.70 -42.02 14.05
C LYS A 4 9.73 -41.03 14.60
N GLU A 5 10.81 -41.54 15.17
CA GLU A 5 11.89 -40.74 15.76
C GLU A 5 12.74 -40.04 14.68
N LYS A 6 13.11 -40.76 13.61
CA LYS A 6 13.78 -40.16 12.44
C LYS A 6 12.93 -39.11 11.74
N MET A 7 11.62 -39.32 11.68
CA MET A 7 10.67 -38.36 11.11
C MET A 7 10.56 -37.08 11.97
N ASN A 8 10.61 -37.20 13.30
CA ASN A 8 10.64 -36.05 14.21
C ASN A 8 11.95 -35.25 14.13
N LEU A 9 13.10 -35.93 14.04
CA LEU A 9 14.41 -35.28 13.88
C LEU A 9 14.50 -34.50 12.56
N LYS A 10 14.04 -35.09 11.44
CA LYS A 10 14.00 -34.39 10.14
C LYS A 10 13.10 -33.15 10.19
N ARG A 11 11.95 -33.24 10.88
CA ARG A 11 11.03 -32.12 11.06
C ARG A 11 11.64 -31.00 11.92
N GLN A 12 12.34 -31.34 13.00
CA GLN A 12 13.01 -30.38 13.88
C GLN A 12 14.15 -29.64 13.16
N THR A 13 14.99 -30.35 12.39
CA THR A 13 16.06 -29.71 11.59
C THR A 13 15.47 -28.78 10.54
N THR A 14 14.42 -29.20 9.83
CA THR A 14 13.72 -28.34 8.87
C THR A 14 13.14 -27.09 9.54
N GLN A 15 12.52 -27.22 10.73
CA GLN A 15 12.01 -26.08 11.48
C GLN A 15 13.12 -25.13 11.93
N MET A 16 14.26 -25.64 12.41
CA MET A 16 15.41 -24.80 12.77
C MET A 16 15.95 -24.02 11.57
N VAL A 17 16.06 -24.67 10.40
CA VAL A 17 16.49 -23.98 9.16
C VAL A 17 15.47 -22.92 8.75
N ILE A 18 14.17 -23.22 8.80
CA ILE A 18 13.12 -22.25 8.51
C ILE A 18 13.22 -21.05 9.46
N TYR A 19 13.37 -21.27 10.76
CA TYR A 19 13.51 -20.18 11.73
C TYR A 19 14.79 -19.37 11.49
N ALA A 20 15.91 -20.01 11.18
CA ALA A 20 17.15 -19.31 10.88
C ALA A 20 17.00 -18.41 9.64
N VAL A 21 16.36 -18.91 8.58
CA VAL A 21 16.06 -18.13 7.37
C VAL A 21 15.10 -16.98 7.67
N LEU A 22 14.06 -17.21 8.46
CA LEU A 22 13.10 -16.18 8.86
C LEU A 22 13.75 -15.09 9.72
N ILE A 23 14.64 -15.45 10.65
CA ILE A 23 15.38 -14.50 11.48
C ILE A 23 16.30 -13.66 10.60
N LEU A 24 17.04 -14.29 9.67
CA LEU A 24 17.90 -13.57 8.75
C LEU A 24 17.10 -12.58 7.89
N ALA A 25 15.97 -13.03 7.34
CA ALA A 25 15.05 -12.17 6.58
C ALA A 25 14.45 -11.03 7.42
N ALA A 26 14.13 -11.30 8.69
CA ALA A 26 13.66 -10.26 9.60
C ALA A 26 14.74 -9.21 9.86
N ILE A 27 15.99 -9.63 10.08
CA ILE A 27 17.12 -8.72 10.28
C ILE A 27 17.32 -7.82 9.05
N THR A 28 17.28 -8.37 7.84
CA THR A 28 17.50 -7.57 6.61
C THR A 28 16.40 -6.53 6.38
N VAL A 29 15.16 -6.82 6.78
CA VAL A 29 14.03 -5.87 6.69
C VAL A 29 14.03 -4.86 7.83
N ILE A 30 14.33 -5.29 9.06
CA ILE A 30 14.28 -4.44 10.25
C ILE A 30 15.48 -3.47 10.29
N PHE A 31 16.65 -3.91 9.83
CA PHE A 31 17.88 -3.11 9.86
C PHE A 31 17.74 -1.71 9.24
N PRO A 32 17.26 -1.52 8.00
CA PRO A 32 17.11 -0.18 7.42
C PRO A 32 16.06 0.68 8.15
N LEU A 33 15.00 0.08 8.70
CA LEU A 33 14.02 0.80 9.51
C LEU A 33 14.63 1.28 10.82
N TRP A 34 15.37 0.41 11.50
CA TRP A 34 16.12 0.73 12.71
C TRP A 34 17.16 1.83 12.45
N TRP A 35 17.89 1.72 11.34
CA TRP A 35 18.86 2.75 10.93
C TRP A 35 18.21 4.11 10.66
N THR A 36 17.08 4.12 9.95
CA THR A 36 16.31 5.34 9.66
C THR A 36 15.80 5.99 10.94
N PHE A 37 15.28 5.19 11.87
CA PHE A 37 14.84 5.66 13.17
C PHE A 37 15.98 6.29 13.96
N LEU A 38 17.14 5.62 14.07
CA LEU A 38 18.31 6.16 14.76
C LEU A 38 18.81 7.45 14.11
N THR A 39 18.79 7.52 12.77
CA THR A 39 19.19 8.72 12.03
C THR A 39 18.26 9.90 12.31
N SER A 40 16.97 9.66 12.58
CA SER A 40 16.00 10.70 12.92
C SER A 40 16.26 11.38 14.28
N ILE A 41 17.03 10.75 15.17
CA ILE A 41 17.34 11.25 16.51
C ILE A 41 18.82 11.63 16.71
N LYS A 42 19.65 11.43 15.68
CA LYS A 42 21.08 11.82 15.66
C LYS A 42 21.23 13.32 15.44
N MET A 43 22.30 13.91 15.97
CA MET A 43 22.72 15.25 15.56
C MET A 43 23.26 15.23 14.12
N ARG A 44 23.14 16.34 13.38
CA ARG A 44 23.68 16.43 12.00
C ARG A 44 25.15 16.03 11.91
N ILE A 45 25.95 16.37 12.93
CA ILE A 45 27.37 16.00 12.97
C ILE A 45 27.58 14.48 13.06
N ASP A 46 26.69 13.75 13.74
CA ASP A 46 26.76 12.29 13.87
C ASP A 46 26.26 11.58 12.59
N ILE A 47 25.46 12.25 11.75
CA ILE A 47 24.93 11.70 10.49
C ILE A 47 26.02 11.65 9.42
N TYR A 48 26.89 12.66 9.36
CA TYR A 48 27.96 12.78 8.34
C TYR A 48 29.32 12.27 8.83
N HIS A 49 29.39 11.60 9.98
CA HIS A 49 30.63 11.11 10.56
C HIS A 49 31.09 9.82 9.90
N GLU A 50 32.40 9.72 9.61
CA GLU A 50 33.07 8.50 9.15
C GLU A 50 34.09 8.03 10.20
N PRO A 51 34.01 6.79 10.73
CA PRO A 51 33.03 5.74 10.43
C PRO A 51 31.61 6.05 10.95
N PRO A 52 30.56 5.44 10.37
CA PRO A 52 29.17 5.69 10.76
C PRO A 52 28.92 5.40 12.24
N ILE A 53 28.39 6.38 12.96
CA ILE A 53 28.04 6.21 14.37
C ILE A 53 26.73 5.43 14.45
N TYR A 54 26.77 4.19 14.95
CA TYR A 54 25.57 3.36 15.08
C TYR A 54 24.68 3.78 16.24
N ILE A 55 25.26 4.21 17.37
CA ILE A 55 24.52 4.67 18.55
C ILE A 55 24.83 6.16 18.75
N PRO A 56 23.82 7.06 18.73
CA PRO A 56 24.05 8.49 18.84
C PRO A 56 24.75 8.84 20.17
N HIS A 57 25.77 9.71 20.11
CA HIS A 57 26.40 10.26 21.32
C HIS A 57 25.44 11.13 22.11
N LYS A 58 24.56 11.85 21.40
CA LYS A 58 23.50 12.67 21.99
C LYS A 58 22.21 12.51 21.19
N VAL A 59 21.16 12.12 21.89
CA VAL A 59 19.80 12.05 21.35
C VAL A 59 19.22 13.47 21.28
N THR A 60 18.71 13.86 20.11
CA THR A 60 17.97 15.12 19.93
C THR A 60 16.60 14.86 19.30
N LEU A 61 15.61 15.62 19.77
CA LEU A 61 14.26 15.67 19.19
C LEU A 61 14.01 16.99 18.45
N ASP A 62 15.05 17.80 18.24
CA ASP A 62 14.89 19.12 17.65
C ASP A 62 14.46 19.05 16.19
N PHE A 63 14.90 18.02 15.45
CA PHE A 63 14.45 17.77 14.08
C PHE A 63 12.99 17.32 14.01
N TRP A 64 12.52 16.56 15.00
CA TRP A 64 11.11 16.20 15.13
C TRP A 64 10.24 17.42 15.43
N LYS A 65 10.68 18.28 16.36
CA LYS A 65 10.02 19.57 16.64
C LYS A 65 10.01 20.45 15.39
N LEU A 66 11.15 20.61 14.74
CA LEU A 66 11.26 21.40 13.51
C LEU A 66 10.31 20.86 12.44
N ALA A 67 10.33 19.55 12.19
CA ALA A 67 9.44 18.92 11.22
C ALA A 67 7.96 19.15 11.58
N TRP A 68 7.56 18.95 12.84
CA TRP A 68 6.15 19.06 13.22
C TRP A 68 5.63 20.51 13.28
N PHE A 69 6.49 21.46 13.66
CA PHE A 69 6.11 22.86 13.84
C PHE A 69 6.37 23.73 12.60
N THR A 70 7.06 23.21 11.59
CA THR A 70 7.18 23.91 10.30
C THR A 70 5.85 23.89 9.56
N ARG A 71 5.39 25.06 9.11
CA ARG A 71 4.12 25.24 8.40
C ARG A 71 3.99 24.33 7.18
N SER A 72 5.05 24.23 6.38
CA SER A 72 5.07 23.41 5.16
C SER A 72 4.78 21.94 5.42
N THR A 73 5.32 21.36 6.50
CA THR A 73 5.10 19.94 6.83
C THR A 73 3.65 19.66 7.20
N LYS A 74 3.00 20.56 7.95
CA LYS A 74 1.56 20.44 8.27
C LYS A 74 0.69 20.51 7.02
N GLU A 75 1.01 21.41 6.09
CA GLU A 75 0.30 21.54 4.82
C GLU A 75 0.47 20.28 3.96
N TRP A 76 1.69 19.76 3.83
CA TRP A 76 1.96 18.51 3.09
C TRP A 76 1.26 17.29 3.70
N TYR A 77 1.26 17.19 5.03
CA TYR A 77 0.55 16.13 5.74
C TYR A 77 -0.95 16.21 5.49
N ARG A 78 -1.55 17.40 5.67
CA ARG A 78 -2.99 17.61 5.41
C ARG A 78 -3.36 17.31 3.96
N ASN A 79 -2.54 17.75 3.00
CA ASN A 79 -2.77 17.46 1.59
C ASN A 79 -2.74 15.95 1.32
N THR A 80 -1.70 15.26 1.80
CA THR A 80 -1.54 13.81 1.60
C THR A 80 -2.69 13.02 2.22
N VAL A 81 -3.01 13.29 3.49
CA VAL A 81 -4.11 12.61 4.20
C VAL A 81 -5.46 12.94 3.56
N GLY A 82 -5.73 14.21 3.29
CA GLY A 82 -6.99 14.63 2.69
C GLY A 82 -7.22 13.99 1.32
N ILE A 83 -6.23 14.08 0.43
CA ILE A 83 -6.31 13.52 -0.93
C ILE A 83 -6.42 11.99 -0.89
N SER A 84 -5.62 11.31 -0.05
CA SER A 84 -5.66 9.84 0.03
C SER A 84 -6.96 9.31 0.63
N VAL A 85 -7.48 9.93 1.69
CA VAL A 85 -8.76 9.53 2.31
C VAL A 85 -9.92 9.76 1.35
N ILE A 86 -10.01 10.94 0.74
CA ILE A 86 -11.12 11.27 -0.17
C ILE A 86 -11.08 10.36 -1.40
N SER A 87 -9.92 10.17 -2.03
CA SER A 87 -9.80 9.27 -3.18
C SER A 87 -10.10 7.81 -2.84
N THR A 88 -9.72 7.33 -1.64
CA THR A 88 -10.05 5.98 -1.17
C THR A 88 -11.56 5.82 -0.98
N ILE A 89 -12.22 6.78 -0.32
CA ILE A 89 -13.67 6.76 -0.12
C ILE A 89 -14.39 6.75 -1.47
N LEU A 90 -14.02 7.64 -2.40
CA LEU A 90 -14.62 7.68 -3.74
C LEU A 90 -14.39 6.37 -4.51
N SER A 91 -13.19 5.80 -4.42
CA SER A 91 -12.87 4.51 -5.05
C SER A 91 -13.75 3.38 -4.50
N LEU A 92 -14.01 3.37 -3.18
CA LEU A 92 -14.89 2.40 -2.55
C LEU A 92 -16.34 2.61 -2.94
N LEU A 93 -16.83 3.84 -2.91
CA LEU A 93 -18.22 4.17 -3.27
C LEU A 93 -18.57 3.76 -4.70
N ILE A 94 -17.62 3.95 -5.64
CA ILE A 94 -17.81 3.58 -7.05
C ILE A 94 -17.48 2.09 -7.28
N GLY A 95 -16.40 1.61 -6.67
CA GLY A 95 -15.88 0.27 -6.91
C GLY A 95 -16.68 -0.84 -6.25
N MET A 96 -17.28 -0.58 -5.09
CA MET A 96 -18.09 -1.57 -4.36
C MET A 96 -19.30 -2.07 -5.17
N PRO A 97 -20.19 -1.22 -5.74
CA PRO A 97 -21.31 -1.70 -6.53
C PRO A 97 -20.86 -2.41 -7.82
N ALA A 98 -19.78 -1.92 -8.45
CA ALA A 98 -19.19 -2.59 -9.61
C ALA A 98 -18.67 -3.99 -9.25
N ALA A 99 -17.96 -4.10 -8.13
CA ALA A 99 -17.40 -5.34 -7.63
C ALA A 99 -18.47 -6.36 -7.24
N TYR A 100 -19.53 -5.91 -6.56
CA TYR A 100 -20.67 -6.72 -6.20
C TYR A 100 -21.38 -7.25 -7.44
N SER A 101 -21.62 -6.38 -8.43
CA SER A 101 -22.25 -6.79 -9.68
C SER A 101 -21.43 -7.82 -10.44
N LEU A 102 -20.11 -7.59 -10.53
CA LEU A 102 -19.16 -8.53 -11.13
C LEU A 102 -18.97 -9.83 -10.33
N ALA A 103 -19.38 -9.89 -9.06
CA ALA A 103 -19.33 -11.11 -8.25
C ALA A 103 -20.62 -11.92 -8.39
N ARG A 104 -21.78 -11.28 -8.22
CA ARG A 104 -23.08 -11.95 -8.07
C ARG A 104 -23.87 -12.07 -9.38
N PHE A 105 -23.96 -11.03 -10.19
CA PHE A 105 -24.84 -11.05 -11.37
C PHE A 105 -24.19 -11.77 -12.56
N LYS A 106 -25.02 -12.45 -13.36
CA LYS A 106 -24.64 -13.02 -14.65
C LYS A 106 -25.23 -12.14 -15.74
N PHE A 107 -24.38 -11.48 -16.52
CA PHE A 107 -24.78 -10.61 -17.62
C PHE A 107 -23.79 -10.74 -18.79
N PRO A 108 -24.24 -10.50 -20.04
CA PRO A 108 -23.37 -10.57 -21.22
C PRO A 108 -22.21 -9.57 -21.11
N GLY A 109 -20.99 -9.99 -21.47
CA GLY A 109 -19.79 -9.14 -21.40
C GLY A 109 -19.14 -9.01 -20.01
N ARG A 110 -19.63 -9.71 -18.97
CA ARG A 110 -19.06 -9.67 -17.61
C ARG A 110 -17.55 -9.93 -17.57
N LYS A 111 -17.08 -10.91 -18.32
CA LYS A 111 -15.65 -11.27 -18.37
C LYS A 111 -14.81 -10.18 -19.04
N ASP A 112 -15.32 -9.59 -20.12
CA ASP A 112 -14.64 -8.54 -20.87
C ASP A 112 -14.55 -7.25 -20.06
N ILE A 113 -15.62 -6.87 -19.35
CA ILE A 113 -15.63 -5.73 -18.44
C ILE A 113 -14.65 -5.95 -17.29
N ALA A 114 -14.65 -7.13 -16.67
CA ALA A 114 -13.68 -7.45 -15.63
C ALA A 114 -12.24 -7.36 -16.18
N PHE A 115 -11.98 -7.92 -17.36
CA PHE A 115 -10.67 -7.85 -18.00
C PHE A 115 -10.25 -6.40 -18.32
N TYR A 116 -11.16 -5.58 -18.84
CA TYR A 116 -10.91 -4.17 -19.14
C TYR A 116 -10.58 -3.36 -17.88
N ILE A 117 -11.34 -3.55 -16.80
CA ILE A 117 -11.05 -2.87 -15.53
C ILE A 117 -9.66 -3.27 -15.02
N LEU A 118 -9.27 -4.54 -15.12
CA LEU A 118 -7.96 -5.01 -14.67
C LEU A 118 -6.81 -4.54 -15.55
N SER A 119 -7.01 -4.48 -16.87
CA SER A 119 -5.98 -4.07 -17.82
C SER A 119 -5.56 -2.61 -17.64
N THR A 120 -6.46 -1.73 -17.18
CA THR A 120 -6.14 -0.32 -16.89
C THR A 120 -5.01 -0.15 -15.86
N ARG A 121 -4.82 -1.12 -14.95
CA ARG A 121 -3.74 -1.09 -13.95
C ARG A 121 -2.39 -1.59 -14.48
N MET A 122 -2.39 -2.29 -15.62
CA MET A 122 -1.17 -2.80 -16.26
C MET A 122 -0.44 -1.73 -17.06
N PHE A 123 -1.10 -0.60 -17.33
CA PHE A 123 -0.47 0.52 -18.02
C PHE A 123 0.61 1.16 -17.14
N PRO A 124 1.83 1.41 -17.67
CA PRO A 124 2.85 2.14 -16.94
C PRO A 124 2.37 3.57 -16.65
N PRO A 125 2.33 4.02 -15.38
CA PRO A 125 1.84 5.36 -15.04
C PRO A 125 2.59 6.49 -15.76
N ILE A 126 3.88 6.28 -16.02
CA ILE A 126 4.73 7.24 -16.74
C ILE A 126 4.24 7.50 -18.17
N THR A 127 3.72 6.48 -18.86
CA THR A 127 3.26 6.59 -20.26
C THR A 127 1.99 7.44 -20.38
N ILE A 128 1.14 7.44 -19.35
CA ILE A 128 -0.12 8.20 -19.33
C ILE A 128 0.06 9.57 -18.66
N SER A 129 1.25 9.88 -18.12
CA SER A 129 1.48 11.13 -17.38
C SER A 129 1.27 12.39 -18.25
N ILE A 130 1.77 12.39 -19.49
CA ILE A 130 1.60 13.51 -20.43
C ILE A 130 0.13 13.74 -20.78
N PRO A 131 -0.65 12.74 -21.25
CA PRO A 131 -2.04 12.96 -21.59
C PRO A 131 -2.88 13.36 -20.37
N ILE A 132 -2.63 12.78 -19.19
CA ILE A 132 -3.33 13.20 -17.95
C ILE A 132 -3.03 14.67 -17.63
N PHE A 133 -1.77 15.10 -17.73
CA PHE A 133 -1.41 16.50 -17.50
C PHE A 133 -2.15 17.44 -18.46
N GLN A 134 -2.17 17.11 -19.75
CA GLN A 134 -2.91 17.89 -20.76
C GLN A 134 -4.41 17.92 -20.48
N THR A 135 -5.00 16.79 -20.06
CA THR A 135 -6.43 16.74 -19.68
C THR A 135 -6.71 17.62 -18.46
N MET A 136 -5.91 17.53 -17.40
CA MET A 136 -6.08 18.36 -16.20
C MET A 136 -5.86 19.84 -16.50
N GLN A 137 -4.94 20.18 -17.42
CA GLN A 137 -4.76 21.54 -17.92
C GLN A 137 -6.00 22.07 -18.63
N ARG A 138 -6.58 21.30 -19.56
CA ARG A 138 -7.80 21.68 -20.29
C ARG A 138 -9.01 21.84 -19.37
N LEU A 139 -9.08 21.03 -18.31
CA LEU A 139 -10.12 21.12 -17.28
C LEU A 139 -9.89 22.26 -16.28
N GLY A 140 -8.73 22.92 -16.31
CA GLY A 140 -8.37 23.96 -15.35
C GLY A 140 -8.11 23.44 -13.93
N PHE A 141 -7.81 22.15 -13.78
CA PHE A 141 -7.61 21.50 -12.48
C PHE A 141 -6.13 21.43 -12.05
N LEU A 142 -5.21 22.01 -12.81
CA LEU A 142 -3.79 22.03 -12.43
C LEU A 142 -3.60 22.68 -11.05
N ASP A 143 -2.60 22.16 -10.32
CA ASP A 143 -2.25 22.60 -8.96
C ASP A 143 -3.39 22.56 -7.94
N THR A 144 -4.41 21.72 -8.17
CA THR A 144 -5.54 21.55 -7.23
C THR A 144 -5.63 20.14 -6.66
N TRP A 145 -6.33 20.01 -5.53
CA TRP A 145 -6.66 18.70 -4.96
C TRP A 145 -7.52 17.85 -5.90
N TYR A 146 -8.39 18.48 -6.70
CA TYR A 146 -9.32 17.77 -7.59
C TYR A 146 -8.58 16.91 -8.61
N ALA A 147 -7.50 17.42 -9.20
CA ALA A 147 -6.68 16.68 -10.15
C ALA A 147 -6.18 15.37 -9.53
N LEU A 148 -5.57 15.46 -8.35
CA LEU A 148 -4.99 14.31 -7.66
C LEU A 148 -6.07 13.32 -7.18
N ILE A 149 -7.18 13.82 -6.65
CA ILE A 149 -8.30 12.98 -6.21
C ILE A 149 -8.87 12.17 -7.37
N ILE A 150 -9.11 12.80 -8.53
CA ILE A 150 -9.65 12.12 -9.72
C ILE A 150 -8.67 11.06 -10.23
N ILE A 151 -7.39 11.42 -10.36
CA ILE A 151 -6.35 10.49 -10.85
C ILE A 151 -6.23 9.30 -9.90
N TYR A 152 -6.06 9.54 -8.60
CA TYR A 152 -5.92 8.45 -7.63
C TYR A 152 -7.17 7.59 -7.55
N THR A 153 -8.36 8.17 -7.65
CA THR A 153 -9.61 7.40 -7.68
C THR A 153 -9.64 6.46 -8.89
N ALA A 154 -9.32 6.96 -10.09
CA ALA A 154 -9.31 6.16 -11.31
C ALA A 154 -8.30 5.00 -11.23
N PHE A 155 -7.08 5.25 -10.75
CA PHE A 155 -6.05 4.21 -10.61
C PHE A 155 -6.38 3.17 -9.54
N ASN A 156 -6.96 3.60 -8.41
CA ASN A 156 -7.31 2.72 -7.31
C ASN A 156 -8.58 1.91 -7.58
N LEU A 157 -9.49 2.40 -8.42
CA LEU A 157 -10.76 1.74 -8.72
C LEU A 157 -10.57 0.31 -9.23
N SER A 158 -9.60 0.08 -10.12
CA SER A 158 -9.28 -1.25 -10.63
C SER A 158 -8.92 -2.25 -9.51
N LEU A 159 -8.12 -1.81 -8.54
CA LEU A 159 -7.73 -2.63 -7.39
C LEU A 159 -8.91 -2.88 -6.46
N VAL A 160 -9.70 -1.84 -6.16
CA VAL A 160 -10.88 -1.97 -5.32
C VAL A 160 -11.84 -3.00 -5.93
N VAL A 161 -12.11 -2.90 -7.23
CA VAL A 161 -13.00 -3.85 -7.91
C VAL A 161 -12.44 -5.26 -7.87
N LEU A 162 -11.14 -5.45 -8.14
CA LEU A 162 -10.50 -6.77 -8.09
C LEU A 162 -10.63 -7.41 -6.71
N VAL A 163 -10.22 -6.69 -5.66
CA VAL A 163 -10.16 -7.21 -4.29
C VAL A 163 -11.56 -7.48 -3.76
N LEU A 164 -12.49 -6.53 -3.91
CA LEU A 164 -13.86 -6.69 -3.43
C LEU A 164 -14.60 -7.78 -4.22
N SER A 165 -14.39 -7.91 -5.53
CA SER A 165 -15.01 -9.00 -6.30
C SER A 165 -14.49 -10.37 -5.90
N ALA A 166 -13.23 -10.50 -5.52
CA ALA A 166 -12.69 -11.74 -4.98
C ALA A 166 -13.33 -12.06 -3.62
N TYR A 167 -13.39 -11.06 -2.73
CA TYR A 167 -14.00 -11.20 -1.40
C TYR A 167 -15.49 -11.55 -1.46
N PHE A 168 -16.28 -10.86 -2.28
CA PHE A 168 -17.71 -11.16 -2.42
C PHE A 168 -17.97 -12.56 -2.96
N LYS A 169 -17.07 -13.12 -3.79
CA LYS A 169 -17.21 -14.51 -4.27
C LYS A 169 -16.93 -15.56 -3.19
N GLU A 170 -16.15 -15.24 -2.16
CA GLU A 170 -15.87 -16.14 -1.05
C GLU A 170 -17.06 -16.26 -0.09
N ILE A 171 -17.93 -15.24 -0.03
CA ILE A 171 -19.12 -15.25 0.82
C ILE A 171 -20.17 -16.21 0.20
N PRO A 172 -20.62 -17.26 0.92
CA PRO A 172 -21.64 -18.19 0.44
C PRO A 172 -22.94 -17.48 0.06
N ASN A 173 -23.55 -17.90 -1.05
CA ASN A 173 -24.82 -17.32 -1.51
C ASN A 173 -25.96 -17.51 -0.49
N GLU A 174 -25.91 -18.58 0.30
CA GLU A 174 -26.92 -18.92 1.32
C GLU A 174 -27.13 -17.79 2.35
N ILE A 175 -26.07 -17.03 2.67
CA ILE A 175 -26.15 -15.90 3.61
C ILE A 175 -26.96 -14.74 2.99
N GLU A 176 -26.84 -14.53 1.68
CA GLU A 176 -27.61 -13.51 0.97
C GLU A 176 -29.06 -13.95 0.72
N GLU A 177 -29.28 -15.22 0.38
CA GLU A 177 -30.62 -15.80 0.21
C GLU A 177 -31.41 -15.78 1.52
N SER A 178 -30.75 -15.97 2.67
CA SER A 178 -31.38 -15.88 3.99
C SER A 178 -31.77 -14.46 4.41
N ALA A 179 -31.20 -13.44 3.74
CA ALA A 179 -31.47 -12.03 4.01
C ALA A 179 -32.57 -11.45 3.10
N MET A 180 -32.96 -12.17 2.04
CA MET A 180 -34.07 -11.82 1.13
C MET A 180 -35.39 -12.40 1.62
#